data_AF-A0A821UPU8-F1
#
_entry.id   AF-A0A821UPU8-F1
#
_cell.length_a   1.000
_cell.length_b   1.000
_cell.length_c   1.000
_cell.angle_alpha   90.00
_cell.angle_beta   90.00
_cell.angle_gamma   90.00
#
_symmetry.space_group_name_H-M   'P 1'
#
loop_
_entity.id
_entity.type
_entity.pdbx_description
1 polymer ?
#
loop_
_entity_poly.entity_id
_entity_poly.type
_entity_poly.pdbx_seq_one_letter_code
_entity_poly.pdbx_strand_id
1 'polypeptide(L)'
;MSNSTYLSPGVRELLLSVSLVKNYTENDQDQISINKIRQCLSVGEMGIDYLESIRRLDVKIFPQIEYIFNQMTIEQFQSSYNNDLYCGWLKNRKDLFRVFNFLKNNEIHLATLLLTCFTERNLGNLLLLQINTVPNLLRQIVESSNLCTILGSDLTLLLQLLIGSPKSINLRNVYWHGFVQYNEVSPKFTYLLLYLILQIGPILNDKVIPERQLISFHRFINHTFLPTGN
;
A
#
# COMPACT_ATOMS: atom_id res chain seq x y z
N MET A 1 -11.09 13.71 -28.10
CA MET A 1 -11.62 12.40 -27.65
C MET A 1 -12.23 12.60 -26.28
N SER A 2 -13.47 12.20 -26.05
CA SER A 2 -14.14 12.41 -24.76
C SER A 2 -13.46 11.56 -23.68
N ASN A 3 -12.71 12.22 -22.79
CA ASN A 3 -12.11 11.59 -21.61
C ASN A 3 -13.20 11.29 -20.56
N SER A 4 -14.14 10.40 -20.88
CA SER A 4 -15.10 9.89 -19.91
C SER A 4 -14.37 8.91 -18.99
N THR A 5 -13.76 9.44 -17.94
CA THR A 5 -13.28 8.64 -16.82
C THR A 5 -14.43 8.43 -15.83
N TYR A 6 -14.51 7.24 -15.23
CA TYR A 6 -15.51 6.91 -14.22
C TYR A 6 -15.06 7.35 -12.81
N LEU A 7 -13.91 8.02 -12.70
CA LEU A 7 -13.41 8.58 -11.46
C LEU A 7 -14.20 9.81 -11.04
N SER A 8 -14.44 9.95 -9.73
CA SER A 8 -14.96 11.21 -9.18
C SER A 8 -13.99 12.36 -9.45
N PRO A 9 -14.47 13.61 -9.61
CA PRO A 9 -13.61 14.76 -9.90
C PRO A 9 -12.44 14.93 -8.91
N GLY A 10 -12.69 14.74 -7.62
CA GLY A 10 -11.64 14.88 -6.59
C GLY A 10 -10.55 13.81 -6.68
N VAL A 11 -10.93 12.54 -6.89
CA VAL A 11 -9.94 11.45 -7.09
C VAL A 11 -9.15 11.68 -8.37
N ARG A 12 -9.82 12.12 -9.44
CA ARG A 12 -9.15 12.44 -10.71
C ARG A 12 -8.15 13.57 -10.55
N GLU A 13 -8.51 14.65 -9.85
CA GLU A 13 -7.59 15.77 -9.58
C GLU A 13 -6.36 15.31 -8.78
N LEU A 14 -6.56 14.48 -7.75
CA LEU A 14 -5.46 13.90 -6.99
C LEU A 14 -4.51 13.10 -7.89
N LEU A 15 -5.03 12.23 -8.75
CA LEU A 15 -4.22 11.41 -9.64
C LEU A 15 -3.45 12.24 -10.67
N LEU A 16 -4.10 13.27 -11.24
CA LEU A 16 -3.49 14.17 -12.22
C LEU A 16 -2.47 15.15 -11.61
N SER A 17 -2.50 15.34 -10.28
CA SER A 17 -1.53 16.19 -9.59
C SER A 17 -0.12 15.60 -9.51
N VAL A 18 0.04 14.32 -9.88
CA VAL A 18 1.32 13.63 -9.90
C VAL A 18 1.90 13.63 -11.32
N SER A 19 3.10 14.19 -11.45
CA SER A 19 3.84 14.23 -12.70
C SER A 19 4.22 12.81 -13.14
N LEU A 20 3.94 12.47 -14.39
CA LEU A 20 4.45 11.24 -15.01
C LEU A 20 5.92 11.35 -15.44
N VAL A 21 6.49 12.57 -15.39
CA VAL A 21 7.87 12.85 -15.79
C VAL A 21 8.84 12.48 -14.67
N LYS A 22 9.94 11.81 -15.05
CA LYS A 22 11.03 11.40 -14.16
C LYS A 22 12.09 12.50 -14.09
N ASN A 23 12.07 13.32 -13.04
CA ASN A 23 13.01 14.43 -12.85
C ASN A 23 13.78 14.31 -11.52
N TYR A 24 14.39 13.15 -11.24
CA TYR A 24 15.30 13.01 -10.10
C TYR A 24 16.74 12.86 -10.56
N THR A 25 17.60 13.73 -10.03
CA THR A 25 19.05 13.60 -10.08
C THR A 25 19.54 13.23 -8.68
N GLU A 26 20.32 12.17 -8.59
CA GLU A 26 20.84 11.64 -7.33
C GLU A 26 21.63 12.71 -6.54
N ASN A 27 21.31 12.83 -5.26
CA ASN A 27 22.05 13.66 -4.30
C ASN A 27 22.31 12.82 -3.04
N ASP A 28 23.57 12.64 -2.67
CA ASP A 28 24.02 11.77 -1.57
C ASP A 28 23.47 12.19 -0.18
N GLN A 29 22.94 13.41 -0.03
CA GLN A 29 22.34 13.89 1.22
C GLN A 29 20.86 13.52 1.41
N ASP A 30 20.22 12.90 0.42
CA ASP A 30 18.77 12.72 0.36
C ASP A 30 18.27 11.33 0.81
N GLN A 31 18.71 10.84 1.97
CA GLN A 31 18.19 9.57 2.48
C GLN A 31 16.68 9.67 2.79
N ILE A 32 15.90 8.74 2.25
CA ILE A 32 14.45 8.67 2.49
C ILE A 32 14.19 8.08 3.87
N SER A 33 13.33 8.75 4.65
CA SER A 33 12.84 8.29 5.95
C SER A 33 11.36 8.60 6.10
N ILE A 34 10.66 7.88 6.98
CA ILE A 34 9.25 8.15 7.30
C ILE A 34 9.05 9.61 7.75
N ASN A 35 9.98 10.18 8.51
CA ASN A 35 9.93 11.58 8.94
C ASN A 35 9.98 12.56 7.76
N LYS A 36 10.84 12.31 6.77
CA LYS A 36 10.94 13.13 5.55
C LYS A 36 9.63 13.07 4.74
N ILE A 37 9.03 11.88 4.62
CA ILE A 37 7.74 11.70 3.95
C ILE A 37 6.64 12.43 4.73
N ARG A 38 6.65 12.33 6.06
CA ARG A 38 5.68 12.98 6.95
C ARG A 38 5.69 14.51 6.83
N GLN A 39 6.85 15.12 6.65
CA GLN A 39 7.00 16.57 6.42
C GLN A 39 6.35 17.05 5.12
N CYS A 40 6.06 16.13 4.18
CA CYS A 40 5.33 16.45 2.97
C CYS A 40 3.81 16.48 3.19
N LEU A 41 3.29 15.94 4.29
CA LEU A 41 1.87 15.93 4.57
C LEU A 41 1.40 17.29 5.08
N SER A 42 0.41 17.86 4.41
CA SER A 42 -0.31 19.07 4.82
C SER A 42 -1.48 18.66 5.72
N VAL A 43 -1.40 18.99 7.01
CA VAL A 43 -2.43 18.66 8.01
C VAL A 43 -2.94 19.96 8.60
N GLY A 44 -4.23 20.25 8.39
CA GLY A 44 -4.93 21.40 8.96
C GLY A 44 -5.95 20.99 10.02
N GLU A 45 -6.74 21.94 10.49
CA GLU A 45 -7.75 21.72 11.54
C GLU A 45 -8.84 20.70 11.12
N MET A 46 -9.17 20.64 9.82
CA MET A 46 -10.15 19.70 9.27
C MET A 46 -9.54 18.35 8.85
N GLY A 47 -8.27 18.10 9.16
CA GLY A 47 -7.55 16.88 8.80
C GLY A 47 -6.54 17.09 7.68
N ILE A 48 -6.21 16.00 6.97
CA ILE A 48 -5.20 16.03 5.89
C ILE A 48 -5.77 16.74 4.67
N ASP A 49 -5.03 17.72 4.15
CA ASP A 49 -5.18 18.18 2.78
C ASP A 49 -4.48 17.20 1.85
N TYR A 50 -5.26 16.26 1.31
CA TYR A 50 -4.76 15.20 0.45
C TYR A 50 -4.09 15.75 -0.81
N LEU A 51 -4.65 16.79 -1.43
CA LEU A 51 -4.14 17.32 -2.70
C LEU A 51 -2.79 17.99 -2.51
N GLU A 52 -2.69 18.88 -1.52
CA GLU A 52 -1.42 19.54 -1.23
C GLU A 52 -0.35 18.54 -0.76
N SER A 53 -0.75 17.54 0.01
CA SER A 53 0.15 16.45 0.42
C SER A 53 0.71 15.68 -0.78
N ILE A 54 -0.14 15.32 -1.75
CA ILE A 54 0.30 14.62 -2.95
C ILE A 54 1.21 15.49 -3.82
N ARG A 55 0.91 16.78 -3.98
CA ARG A 55 1.79 17.71 -4.71
C ARG A 55 3.18 17.80 -4.08
N ARG A 56 3.26 17.91 -2.75
CA ARG A 56 4.55 17.94 -2.03
C ARG A 56 5.31 16.62 -2.15
N LEU A 57 4.61 15.50 -2.07
CA LEU A 57 5.20 14.17 -2.25
C LEU A 57 5.72 13.98 -3.68
N ASP A 58 5.00 14.44 -4.71
CA ASP A 58 5.43 14.32 -6.10
C ASP A 58 6.72 15.09 -6.38
N VAL A 59 6.91 16.24 -5.74
CA VAL A 59 8.14 17.02 -5.89
C VAL A 59 9.31 16.40 -5.13
N LYS A 60 9.08 15.96 -3.88
CA LYS A 60 10.17 15.66 -2.94
C LYS A 60 10.47 14.19 -2.72
N ILE A 61 9.47 13.31 -2.82
CA ILE A 61 9.56 11.93 -2.33
C ILE A 61 9.40 10.92 -3.47
N PHE A 62 8.34 11.06 -4.27
CA PHE A 62 8.03 10.08 -5.31
C PHE A 62 9.19 9.85 -6.29
N PRO A 63 9.88 10.89 -6.80
CA PRO A 63 10.98 10.68 -7.74
C PRO A 63 12.15 9.92 -7.10
N GLN A 64 12.41 10.15 -5.80
CA GLN A 64 13.47 9.47 -5.06
C GLN A 64 13.16 7.98 -4.87
N ILE A 65 11.95 7.65 -4.37
CA ILE A 65 11.54 6.26 -4.15
C ILE A 65 11.49 5.49 -5.48
N GLU A 66 10.90 6.10 -6.51
CA GLU A 66 10.84 5.51 -7.84
C GLU A 66 12.23 5.26 -8.42
N TYR A 67 13.17 6.20 -8.25
CA TYR A 67 14.56 6.02 -8.67
C TYR A 67 15.22 4.84 -7.97
N ILE A 68 15.18 4.80 -6.63
CA ILE A 68 15.81 3.75 -5.82
C ILE A 68 15.33 2.35 -6.26
N PHE A 69 14.02 2.14 -6.35
CA PHE A 69 13.49 0.84 -6.74
C PHE A 69 13.70 0.51 -8.21
N ASN A 70 13.74 1.50 -9.10
CA ASN A 70 14.03 1.26 -10.51
C ASN A 70 15.47 0.85 -10.76
N GLN A 71 16.42 1.38 -9.99
CA GLN A 71 17.83 0.98 -10.09
C GLN A 71 18.10 -0.41 -9.52
N MET A 72 17.30 -0.88 -8.55
CA MET A 72 17.45 -2.22 -7.98
C MET A 72 17.09 -3.33 -8.99
N THR A 73 17.91 -4.38 -9.01
CA THR A 73 17.52 -5.69 -9.58
C THR A 73 16.65 -6.48 -8.62
N ILE A 74 16.03 -7.56 -9.10
CA ILE A 74 15.22 -8.46 -8.26
C ILE A 74 16.08 -9.10 -7.17
N GLU A 75 17.31 -9.50 -7.52
CA GLU A 75 18.27 -10.13 -6.61
C GLU A 75 18.75 -9.16 -5.54
N GLN A 76 19.02 -7.90 -5.91
CA GLN A 76 19.38 -6.84 -4.98
C GLN A 76 18.24 -6.57 -4.00
N PHE A 77 17.02 -6.41 -4.50
CA PHE A 77 15.84 -6.20 -3.65
C PHE A 77 15.63 -7.37 -2.67
N GLN A 78 15.77 -8.62 -3.14
CA GLN A 78 15.70 -9.80 -2.28
C GLN A 78 16.80 -9.78 -1.22
N SER A 79 18.04 -9.49 -1.61
CA SER A 79 19.18 -9.47 -0.67
C SER A 79 19.02 -8.38 0.40
N SER A 80 18.47 -7.22 0.04
CA SER A 80 18.26 -6.09 0.97
C SER A 80 17.07 -6.29 1.91
N TYR A 81 15.97 -6.90 1.44
CA TYR A 81 14.70 -6.90 2.18
C TYR A 81 14.20 -8.27 2.62
N ASN A 82 14.73 -9.38 2.10
CA ASN A 82 14.34 -10.73 2.53
C ASN A 82 15.02 -11.17 3.85
N ASN A 83 14.86 -10.36 4.88
CA ASN A 83 15.32 -10.62 6.23
C ASN A 83 14.20 -10.32 7.22
N ASP A 84 14.38 -10.72 8.47
CA ASP A 84 13.32 -10.61 9.47
C ASP A 84 13.07 -9.16 9.91
N LEU A 85 14.09 -8.29 9.82
CA LEU A 85 13.96 -6.85 10.10
C LEU A 85 12.88 -6.19 9.22
N TYR A 86 12.84 -6.48 7.91
CA TYR A 86 11.86 -5.89 7.01
C TYR A 86 10.64 -6.78 6.76
N CYS A 87 10.86 -8.09 6.60
CA CYS A 87 9.83 -9.03 6.15
C CYS A 87 9.37 -10.03 7.23
N GLY A 88 9.90 -9.98 8.45
CA GLY A 88 9.55 -10.93 9.53
C GLY A 88 8.07 -10.87 9.94
N TRP A 89 7.47 -9.69 9.83
CA TRP A 89 6.05 -9.48 10.12
C TRP A 89 5.10 -9.95 9.02
N LEU A 90 5.63 -10.24 7.82
CA LEU A 90 4.84 -10.56 6.63
C LEU A 90 4.56 -12.06 6.52
N LYS A 91 3.29 -12.40 6.36
CA LYS A 91 2.87 -13.70 5.88
C LYS A 91 2.96 -13.74 4.36
N ASN A 92 3.50 -14.82 3.82
CA ASN A 92 3.76 -15.01 2.39
C ASN A 92 4.67 -13.94 1.78
N ARG A 93 5.83 -13.66 2.39
CA ARG A 93 6.84 -12.70 1.87
C ARG A 93 7.20 -12.86 0.38
N LYS A 94 7.01 -14.05 -0.20
CA LYS A 94 7.11 -14.31 -1.66
C LYS A 94 6.23 -13.39 -2.50
N ASP A 95 5.04 -13.01 -2.01
CA ASP A 95 4.13 -12.13 -2.76
C ASP A 95 4.66 -10.70 -2.86
N LEU A 96 5.41 -10.22 -1.86
CA LEU A 96 6.10 -8.92 -1.94
C LEU A 96 7.14 -8.91 -3.07
N PHE A 97 7.88 -10.01 -3.25
CA PHE A 97 8.85 -10.15 -4.34
C PHE A 97 8.17 -10.29 -5.71
N ARG A 98 6.99 -10.92 -5.77
CA ARG A 98 6.15 -10.93 -6.98
C ARG A 98 5.67 -9.53 -7.35
N VAL A 99 5.25 -8.72 -6.37
CA VAL A 99 4.92 -7.30 -6.59
C VAL A 99 6.10 -6.57 -7.20
N PHE A 100 7.31 -6.73 -6.65
CA PHE A 100 8.50 -6.07 -7.19
C PHE A 100 8.83 -6.53 -8.61
N ASN A 101 8.70 -7.84 -8.90
CA ASN A 101 8.87 -8.36 -10.26
C ASN A 101 7.87 -7.74 -11.25
N PHE A 102 6.59 -7.62 -10.89
CA PHE A 102 5.59 -6.93 -11.71
C PHE A 102 5.96 -5.46 -11.96
N LEU A 103 6.48 -4.75 -10.94
CA LEU A 103 6.95 -3.37 -11.12
C LEU A 103 8.12 -3.30 -12.12
N LYS A 104 9.09 -4.23 -12.06
CA LYS A 104 10.21 -4.28 -13.02
C LYS A 104 9.76 -4.58 -14.45
N ASN A 105 8.68 -5.31 -14.62
CA ASN A 105 8.08 -5.62 -15.93
C ASN A 105 7.06 -4.57 -16.39
N ASN A 106 6.93 -3.44 -15.68
CA ASN A 106 5.95 -2.39 -15.97
C ASN A 106 4.48 -2.85 -15.90
N GLU A 107 4.20 -3.90 -15.11
CA GLU A 107 2.87 -4.47 -14.86
C GLU A 107 2.23 -3.82 -13.62
N ILE A 108 2.10 -2.49 -13.67
CA ILE A 108 1.75 -1.65 -12.50
C ILE A 108 0.38 -2.00 -11.92
N HIS A 109 -0.58 -2.36 -12.76
CA HIS A 109 -1.93 -2.78 -12.33
C HIS A 109 -1.87 -4.04 -11.46
N LEU A 110 -1.18 -5.09 -11.93
CA LEU A 110 -1.00 -6.33 -11.18
C LEU A 110 -0.21 -6.11 -9.89
N ALA A 111 0.87 -5.32 -9.97
CA ALA A 111 1.66 -4.95 -8.79
C ALA A 111 0.78 -4.28 -7.73
N THR A 112 -0.05 -3.32 -8.12
CA THR A 112 -0.89 -2.55 -7.19
C THR A 112 -2.02 -3.40 -6.60
N LEU A 113 -2.69 -4.22 -7.41
CA LEU A 113 -3.73 -5.13 -6.92
C LEU A 113 -3.17 -6.15 -5.94
N LEU A 114 -2.03 -6.78 -6.26
CA LEU A 114 -1.40 -7.73 -5.37
C LEU A 114 -0.93 -7.04 -4.08
N LEU A 115 -0.28 -5.89 -4.18
CA LEU A 115 0.24 -5.15 -3.02
C LEU A 115 -0.88 -4.70 -2.09
N THR A 116 -2.00 -4.21 -2.61
CA THR A 116 -3.14 -3.78 -1.78
C THR A 116 -3.83 -4.95 -1.08
N CYS A 117 -4.05 -6.07 -1.76
CA CYS A 117 -4.56 -7.31 -1.14
C CYS A 117 -3.60 -7.86 -0.08
N PHE A 118 -2.31 -7.90 -0.40
CA PHE A 118 -1.24 -8.34 0.49
C PHE A 118 -1.15 -7.45 1.74
N THR A 119 -1.29 -6.14 1.57
CA THR A 119 -1.32 -5.16 2.65
C THR A 119 -2.53 -5.39 3.56
N GLU A 120 -3.74 -5.51 3.00
CA GLU A 120 -4.96 -5.76 3.77
C GLU A 120 -4.84 -7.01 4.66
N ARG A 121 -4.31 -8.08 4.08
CA ARG A 121 -4.10 -9.34 4.80
C ARG A 121 -3.16 -9.17 5.98
N ASN A 122 -1.99 -8.57 5.76
CA ASN A 122 -0.94 -8.45 6.76
C ASN A 122 -1.26 -7.40 7.83
N LEU A 123 -1.82 -6.24 7.46
CA LEU A 123 -2.26 -5.25 8.45
C LEU A 123 -3.38 -5.80 9.34
N GLY A 124 -4.30 -6.58 8.79
CA GLY A 124 -5.30 -7.23 9.63
C GLY A 124 -4.71 -8.28 10.57
N ASN A 125 -3.61 -8.96 10.20
CA ASN A 125 -2.88 -9.82 11.13
C ASN A 125 -2.22 -9.02 12.25
N LEU A 126 -1.65 -7.84 11.96
CA LEU A 126 -1.11 -6.94 12.98
C LEU A 126 -2.17 -6.53 14.01
N LEU A 127 -3.40 -6.27 13.56
CA LEU A 127 -4.49 -5.90 14.48
C LEU A 127 -4.80 -6.99 15.52
N LEU A 128 -4.50 -8.27 15.24
CA LEU A 128 -4.65 -9.33 16.22
C LEU A 128 -3.77 -9.18 17.47
N LEU A 129 -2.75 -8.31 17.44
CA LEU A 129 -1.97 -7.95 18.62
C LEU A 129 -2.80 -7.19 19.67
N GLN A 130 -3.91 -6.56 19.27
CA GLN A 130 -4.71 -5.70 20.15
C GLN A 130 -6.20 -6.08 20.19
N ILE A 131 -6.72 -6.73 19.15
CA ILE A 131 -8.15 -7.07 19.05
C ILE A 131 -8.37 -8.49 18.54
N ASN A 132 -9.48 -9.10 18.94
CA ASN A 132 -9.83 -10.46 18.53
C ASN A 132 -10.60 -10.52 17.20
N THR A 133 -11.26 -9.43 16.81
CA THR A 133 -12.06 -9.36 15.59
C THR A 133 -11.55 -8.23 14.71
N VAL A 134 -11.07 -8.57 13.52
CA VAL A 134 -10.45 -7.62 12.59
C VAL A 134 -11.52 -7.04 11.66
N PRO A 135 -11.53 -5.72 11.40
CA PRO A 135 -12.44 -5.14 10.43
C PRO A 135 -12.33 -5.79 9.04
N ASN A 136 -13.46 -5.88 8.34
CA ASN A 136 -13.55 -6.58 7.06
C ASN A 136 -13.13 -5.73 5.86
N LEU A 137 -12.94 -4.42 6.04
CA LEU A 137 -12.58 -3.49 4.97
C LEU A 137 -11.19 -2.89 5.23
N LEU A 138 -10.34 -2.85 4.20
CA LEU A 138 -9.01 -2.22 4.27
C LEU A 138 -9.05 -0.82 4.87
N ARG A 139 -10.01 0.00 4.44
CA ARG A 139 -10.24 1.34 4.98
C ARG A 139 -10.42 1.33 6.50
N GLN A 140 -11.24 0.42 7.02
CA GLN A 140 -11.50 0.33 8.46
C GLN A 140 -10.27 -0.15 9.23
N ILE A 141 -9.43 -1.01 8.62
CA ILE A 141 -8.16 -1.42 9.21
C ILE A 141 -7.24 -0.21 9.37
N VAL A 142 -7.04 0.59 8.31
CA VAL A 142 -6.12 1.75 8.35
C VAL A 142 -6.66 2.95 9.12
N GLU A 143 -7.97 3.07 9.27
CA GLU A 143 -8.62 4.10 10.10
C GLU A 143 -8.73 3.70 11.58
N SER A 144 -8.35 2.46 11.95
CA SER A 144 -8.44 2.01 13.33
C SER A 144 -7.40 2.68 14.23
N SER A 145 -7.84 3.10 15.42
CA SER A 145 -6.94 3.59 16.48
C SER A 145 -5.94 2.53 16.94
N ASN A 146 -6.31 1.25 16.85
CA ASN A 146 -5.43 0.13 17.17
C ASN A 146 -4.21 0.09 16.22
N LEU A 147 -4.44 0.25 14.91
CA LEU A 147 -3.31 0.31 13.97
C LEU A 147 -2.39 1.50 14.27
N CYS A 148 -2.98 2.66 14.58
CA CYS A 148 -2.24 3.85 14.98
C CYS A 148 -1.40 3.62 16.24
N THR A 149 -1.91 2.86 17.21
CA THR A 149 -1.17 2.49 18.42
C THR A 149 0.01 1.58 18.10
N ILE A 150 -0.13 0.68 17.12
CA ILE A 150 0.93 -0.27 16.74
C ILE A 150 2.01 0.41 15.88
N LEU A 151 1.62 1.19 14.89
CA LEU A 151 2.52 1.73 13.86
C LEU A 151 2.93 3.19 14.09
N GLY A 152 2.29 3.87 15.05
CA GLY A 152 2.40 5.32 15.22
C GLY A 152 1.52 6.11 14.25
N SER A 153 1.33 7.39 14.56
CA SER A 153 0.48 8.30 13.78
C SER A 153 1.00 8.50 12.36
N ASP A 154 2.30 8.64 12.19
CA ASP A 154 2.87 9.11 10.92
C ASP A 154 2.73 8.07 9.81
N LEU A 155 3.07 6.82 10.10
CA LEU A 155 2.91 5.74 9.14
C LEU A 155 1.43 5.43 8.88
N THR A 156 0.59 5.48 9.91
CA THR A 156 -0.85 5.27 9.77
C THR A 156 -1.48 6.33 8.86
N LEU A 157 -1.08 7.59 9.01
CA LEU A 157 -1.55 8.70 8.19
C LEU A 157 -1.16 8.51 6.71
N LEU A 158 0.07 8.04 6.46
CA LEU A 158 0.57 7.74 5.12
C LEU A 158 -0.16 6.55 4.47
N LEU A 159 -0.49 5.51 5.24
CA LEU A 159 -1.33 4.43 4.75
C LEU A 159 -2.74 4.92 4.42
N GLN A 160 -3.34 5.77 5.27
CA GLN A 160 -4.67 6.34 4.99
C GLN A 160 -4.68 7.20 3.71
N LEU A 161 -3.61 7.95 3.43
CA LEU A 161 -3.45 8.72 2.21
C LEU A 161 -3.53 7.84 0.94
N LEU A 162 -2.91 6.65 0.97
CA LEU A 162 -2.82 5.77 -0.21
C LEU A 162 -4.00 4.80 -0.34
N ILE A 163 -4.44 4.19 0.76
CA ILE A 163 -5.37 3.04 0.77
C ILE A 163 -6.54 3.21 1.74
N GLY A 164 -6.76 4.43 2.24
CA GLY A 164 -7.85 4.76 3.16
C GLY A 164 -9.18 5.06 2.47
N SER A 165 -9.86 6.11 2.94
CA SER A 165 -11.21 6.46 2.47
C SER A 165 -11.25 6.96 1.02
N PRO A 166 -12.43 7.02 0.38
CA PRO A 166 -12.58 7.66 -0.93
C PRO A 166 -12.22 9.15 -0.98
N LYS A 167 -12.02 9.82 0.17
CA LYS A 167 -11.48 11.19 0.20
C LYS A 167 -9.97 11.23 -0.08
N SER A 168 -9.28 10.10 0.12
CA SER A 168 -7.88 9.92 -0.26
C SER A 168 -7.79 9.20 -1.62
N ILE A 169 -6.60 8.81 -2.05
CA ILE A 169 -6.41 8.18 -3.38
C ILE A 169 -7.20 6.88 -3.48
N ASN A 170 -7.22 6.09 -2.40
CA ASN A 170 -7.88 4.79 -2.34
C ASN A 170 -7.46 3.88 -3.52
N LEU A 171 -6.15 3.61 -3.61
CA LEU A 171 -5.55 2.84 -4.70
C LEU A 171 -6.27 1.51 -4.96
N ARG A 172 -6.69 0.83 -3.89
CA ARG A 172 -7.43 -0.43 -3.98
C ARG A 172 -8.68 -0.26 -4.84
N ASN A 173 -9.54 0.73 -4.55
CA ASN A 173 -10.77 0.90 -5.31
C ASN A 173 -10.52 1.44 -6.73
N VAL A 174 -9.55 2.35 -6.89
CA VAL A 174 -9.18 2.92 -8.19
C VAL A 174 -8.80 1.81 -9.18
N TYR A 175 -7.95 0.86 -8.75
CA TYR A 175 -7.51 -0.25 -9.61
C TYR A 175 -8.50 -1.42 -9.67
N TRP A 176 -9.16 -1.78 -8.57
CA TRP A 176 -10.06 -2.93 -8.50
C TRP A 176 -11.31 -2.77 -9.36
N HIS A 177 -11.88 -1.56 -9.41
CA HIS A 177 -13.10 -1.32 -10.20
C HIS A 177 -12.82 -1.08 -11.69
N GLY A 178 -11.56 -1.09 -12.12
CA GLY A 178 -11.20 -0.88 -13.52
C GLY A 178 -11.54 0.53 -14.04
N PHE A 179 -11.66 1.52 -13.15
CA PHE A 179 -11.98 2.89 -13.54
C PHE A 179 -10.86 3.59 -14.30
N VAL A 180 -9.65 3.04 -14.22
CA VAL A 180 -8.44 3.66 -14.74
C VAL A 180 -7.99 3.02 -16.04
N GLN A 181 -7.65 3.86 -17.00
CA GLN A 181 -6.95 3.44 -18.21
C GLN A 181 -5.49 3.09 -17.92
N TYR A 182 -4.86 2.36 -18.84
CA TYR A 182 -3.43 2.09 -18.78
C TYR A 182 -2.65 3.42 -18.72
N ASN A 183 -1.74 3.54 -17.75
CA ASN A 183 -0.95 4.74 -17.43
C ASN A 183 -1.72 5.98 -16.92
N GLU A 184 -3.02 5.87 -16.60
CA GLU A 184 -3.76 7.00 -15.99
C GLU A 184 -3.34 7.27 -14.54
N VAL A 185 -2.79 6.26 -13.86
CA VAL A 185 -2.29 6.36 -12.50
C VAL A 185 -0.78 6.23 -12.49
N SER A 186 -0.12 7.18 -11.84
CA SER A 186 1.33 7.15 -11.70
C SER A 186 1.81 5.93 -10.89
N PRO A 187 2.83 5.17 -11.38
CA PRO A 187 3.44 4.06 -10.64
C PRO A 187 4.04 4.46 -9.29
N LYS A 188 4.37 5.76 -9.14
CA LYS A 188 4.93 6.37 -7.93
C LYS A 188 4.13 6.05 -6.66
N PHE A 189 2.81 5.96 -6.77
CA PHE A 189 1.97 5.57 -5.63
C PHE A 189 2.23 4.14 -5.16
N THR A 190 2.40 3.21 -6.10
CA THR A 190 2.68 1.80 -5.81
C THR A 190 4.07 1.62 -5.22
N TYR A 191 5.06 2.37 -5.73
CA TYR A 191 6.39 2.41 -5.15
C TYR A 191 6.39 2.97 -3.72
N LEU A 192 5.66 4.07 -3.46
CA LEU A 192 5.53 4.58 -2.08
C LEU A 192 4.86 3.54 -1.18
N LEU A 193 3.77 2.90 -1.61
CA LEU A 193 3.11 1.88 -0.80
C LEU A 193 4.07 0.73 -0.48
N LEU A 194 4.84 0.24 -1.47
CA LEU A 194 5.84 -0.81 -1.27
C LEU A 194 6.88 -0.40 -0.22
N TYR A 195 7.40 0.83 -0.32
CA TYR A 195 8.32 1.38 0.67
C TYR A 195 7.70 1.39 2.07
N LEU A 196 6.48 1.90 2.23
CA LEU A 196 5.81 1.98 3.54
C LEU A 196 5.60 0.61 4.16
N ILE A 197 5.24 -0.41 3.37
CA ILE A 197 5.09 -1.79 3.84
C ILE A 197 6.43 -2.36 4.34
N LEU A 198 7.53 -2.07 3.66
CA LEU A 198 8.87 -2.46 4.13
C LEU A 198 9.22 -1.77 5.45
N GLN A 199 8.87 -0.48 5.62
CA GLN A 199 9.17 0.27 6.84
C GLN A 199 8.36 -0.16 8.08
N ILE A 200 7.30 -0.96 7.91
CA ILE A 200 6.56 -1.52 9.06
C ILE A 200 7.45 -2.48 9.87
N GLY A 201 8.28 -3.30 9.21
CA GLY A 201 9.11 -4.31 9.88
C GLY A 201 9.98 -3.72 10.99
N PRO A 202 10.84 -2.72 10.69
CA PRO A 202 11.68 -2.05 11.69
C PRO A 202 10.90 -1.46 12.87
N ILE A 203 9.66 -0.99 12.66
CA ILE A 203 8.82 -0.43 13.72
C ILE A 203 8.34 -1.52 14.70
N LEU A 204 8.12 -2.73 14.20
CA LEU A 204 7.59 -3.83 14.99
C LEU A 204 8.63 -4.47 15.90
N ASN A 205 9.93 -4.22 15.69
CA ASN A 205 11.04 -4.65 16.55
C ASN A 205 10.93 -6.13 16.96
N ASP A 206 10.86 -7.02 15.95
CA ASP A 206 10.78 -8.48 16.08
C ASP A 206 9.55 -9.05 16.81
N LYS A 207 8.46 -8.27 16.93
CA LYS A 207 7.17 -8.79 17.42
C LYS A 207 6.70 -9.96 16.56
N VAL A 208 6.32 -11.05 17.24
CA VAL A 208 5.68 -12.21 16.60
C VAL A 208 4.24 -11.86 16.24
N ILE A 209 3.91 -11.90 14.94
CA ILE A 209 2.59 -11.49 14.45
C ILE A 209 1.65 -12.70 14.36
N PRO A 210 0.48 -12.65 15.03
CA PRO A 210 -0.54 -13.69 14.91
C PRO A 210 -1.05 -13.80 13.49
N GLU A 211 -1.52 -14.99 13.11
CA GLU A 211 -2.05 -15.24 11.79
C GLU A 211 -3.54 -15.55 11.86
N ARG A 212 -4.35 -14.73 11.18
CA ARG A 212 -5.76 -15.08 10.96
C ARG A 212 -5.83 -16.36 10.15
N GLN A 213 -6.74 -17.29 10.46
CA GLN A 213 -6.93 -18.43 9.57
C GLN A 213 -7.43 -17.98 8.19
N LEU A 214 -6.96 -18.64 7.13
CA LEU A 214 -7.58 -18.49 5.81
C LEU A 214 -8.92 -19.23 5.81
N ILE A 215 -9.93 -18.64 5.16
CA ILE A 215 -11.18 -19.33 4.95
C ILE A 215 -10.91 -20.52 4.04
N SER A 216 -11.01 -21.73 4.60
CA SER A 216 -10.97 -22.96 3.82
C SER A 216 -12.35 -23.20 3.22
N PHE A 217 -12.47 -22.97 1.91
CA PHE A 217 -13.71 -23.23 1.18
C PHE A 217 -14.08 -24.72 1.14
N HIS A 218 -13.15 -25.63 1.44
CA HIS A 218 -13.43 -27.06 1.55
C HIS A 218 -14.50 -27.39 2.59
N ARG A 219 -14.61 -26.61 3.69
CA ARG A 219 -15.69 -26.80 4.68
C ARG A 219 -17.08 -26.41 4.16
N PHE A 220 -17.17 -25.50 3.18
CA PHE A 220 -18.44 -25.07 2.62
C PHE A 220 -19.00 -26.07 1.60
N ILE A 221 -18.13 -26.78 0.88
CA ILE A 221 -18.51 -27.78 -0.12
C ILE A 221 -19.24 -28.98 0.52
N ASN A 222 -18.86 -29.36 1.75
CA ASN A 222 -19.46 -30.50 2.46
C ASN A 222 -20.87 -30.25 3.00
N HIS A 223 -21.36 -29.01 3.00
CA HIS A 223 -22.73 -28.67 3.42
C HIS A 223 -23.71 -28.51 2.25
N THR A 224 -23.22 -28.49 1.00
CA THR A 224 -24.04 -28.38 -0.21
C THR A 224 -24.49 -29.73 -0.79
N PHE A 225 -23.95 -30.84 -0.31
CA PHE A 225 -24.45 -32.18 -0.62
C PHE A 225 -25.38 -32.65 0.51
N LEU A 226 -26.67 -32.32 0.40
CA LEU A 226 -27.69 -33.01 1.18
C LEU A 226 -27.65 -34.50 0.80
N PRO A 227 -27.77 -35.43 1.77
CA PRO A 227 -27.88 -36.84 1.44
C PRO A 227 -29.14 -37.05 0.61
N THR A 228 -28.98 -37.50 -0.63
CA THR A 228 -30.08 -38.10 -1.39
C THR A 228 -30.48 -39.37 -0.64
N GLY A 229 -31.62 -39.32 0.04
CA GLY A 229 -32.17 -40.45 0.78
C GLY A 229 -32.37 -41.66 -0.13
N ASN A 230 -31.98 -42.82 0.38
CA ASN A 230 -32.48 -44.13 -0.05
C ASN A 230 -33.44 -44.63 1.03
#